data_AF-A0A439TGJ1-F1
#
_entry.id   AF-A0A439TGJ1-F1
#
_cell.length_a   1.000
_cell.length_b   1.000
_cell.length_c   1.000
_cell.angle_alpha   90.00
_cell.angle_beta   90.00
_cell.angle_gamma   90.00
#
_symmetry.space_group_name_H-M   'P 1'
#
loop_
_entity.id
_entity.type
_entity.pdbx_description
1 polymer ?
#
loop_
_entity_poly.entity_id
_entity_poly.type
_entity_poly.pdbx_seq_one_letter_code
_entity_poly.pdbx_strand_id
1 'polypeptide(L)'
;IQVYRIVESLGATEGAPAQGLADVIVDITTTGSTLRANHLKVLADGVVLRSQACLVASRKKRTAADEALLRDIGAKMSALPPP
;
A
#
# COMPACT_ATOMS: atom_id res chain seq x y z
N ILE A 1 -0.23 21.21 -21.08
CA ILE A 1 0.09 21.74 -19.74
C ILE A 1 0.32 20.53 -18.83
N GLN A 2 1.50 20.42 -18.24
CA GLN A 2 1.78 19.35 -17.29
C GLN A 2 1.24 19.78 -15.92
N VAL A 3 0.24 19.06 -15.41
CA VAL A 3 -0.54 19.48 -14.22
C VAL A 3 0.15 19.08 -12.91
N TYR A 4 1.10 18.15 -12.96
CA TYR A 4 1.91 17.72 -11.82
C TYR A 4 3.25 17.13 -12.27
N ARG A 5 4.19 17.03 -11.34
CA ARG A 5 5.46 16.33 -11.50
C ARG A 5 5.61 15.32 -10.36
N ILE A 6 6.05 14.12 -10.68
CA ILE A 6 6.41 13.11 -9.68
C ILE A 6 7.84 13.41 -9.22
N VAL A 7 8.02 13.50 -7.91
CA VAL A 7 9.32 13.61 -7.25
C VAL A 7 9.50 12.33 -6.46
N GLU A 8 10.55 11.57 -6.78
CA GLU A 8 10.81 10.31 -6.07
C GLU A 8 11.30 10.56 -4.65
N SER A 9 10.81 9.76 -3.69
CA SER A 9 11.24 9.76 -2.30
C SER A 9 11.65 8.33 -1.92
N LEU A 10 12.84 8.19 -1.34
CA LEU A 10 13.39 6.89 -0.90
C LEU A 10 13.05 6.56 0.56
N GLY A 11 12.18 7.36 1.19
CA GLY A 11 11.80 7.25 2.60
C GLY A 11 11.63 8.61 3.24
N ALA A 12 11.03 8.63 4.44
CA ALA A 12 10.65 9.86 5.15
C ALA A 12 9.91 10.85 4.24
N THR A 13 8.98 10.33 3.44
CA THR A 13 8.24 11.09 2.43
C THR A 13 7.52 12.28 3.05
N GLU A 14 7.12 12.19 4.32
CA GLU A 14 6.51 13.26 5.10
C GLU A 14 7.39 14.51 5.27
N GLY A 15 8.70 14.40 5.10
CA GLY A 15 9.63 15.54 5.15
C GLY A 15 9.69 16.35 3.85
N ALA A 16 9.23 15.80 2.73
CA ALA A 16 9.35 16.45 1.41
C ALA A 16 8.65 17.82 1.33
N PRO A 17 7.44 18.03 1.91
CA PRO A 17 6.80 19.34 1.93
C PRO A 17 7.57 20.39 2.72
N ALA A 18 8.09 20.03 3.90
CA ALA A 18 8.85 20.95 4.73
C ALA A 18 10.19 21.38 4.08
N GLN A 19 10.75 20.53 3.21
CA GLN A 19 11.98 20.82 2.45
C GLN A 19 11.72 21.54 1.12
N GLY A 20 10.44 21.80 0.77
CA GLY A 20 10.08 22.42 -0.50
C GLY A 20 10.31 21.53 -1.73
N LEU A 21 10.44 20.22 -1.54
CA LEU A 21 10.66 19.26 -2.63
C LEU A 21 9.35 18.85 -3.32
N ALA A 22 8.23 18.87 -2.60
CA ALA A 22 6.91 18.51 -3.13
C ALA A 22 5.80 19.27 -2.40
N ASP A 23 4.74 19.65 -3.11
CA ASP A 23 3.57 20.31 -2.51
C ASP A 23 2.64 19.29 -1.81
N VAL A 24 2.60 18.05 -2.30
CA VAL A 24 1.75 16.96 -1.83
C VAL A 24 2.53 15.66 -1.89
N ILE A 25 2.26 14.76 -0.93
CA ILE A 25 2.84 13.41 -0.89
C ILE A 25 1.74 12.35 -1.06
N VAL A 26 2.14 11.19 -1.54
CA VAL A 26 1.32 9.98 -1.58
C VAL A 26 2.11 8.90 -0.87
N ASP A 27 1.60 8.44 0.27
CA ASP A 27 2.26 7.45 1.11
C ASP A 27 1.23 6.53 1.78
N ILE A 28 1.65 5.35 2.21
CA ILE A 28 0.82 4.42 2.95
C ILE A 28 0.75 4.85 4.43
N THR A 29 -0.44 4.80 5.01
CA THR A 29 -0.62 5.12 6.43
C THR A 29 -1.65 4.22 7.09
N THR A 30 -1.45 3.96 8.39
CA THR A 30 -2.40 3.18 9.21
C THR A 30 -3.10 4.08 10.23
N THR A 31 -2.34 4.61 11.20
CA THR A 31 -2.89 5.48 12.27
C THR A 31 -2.78 6.97 11.98
N GLY A 32 -2.01 7.35 10.95
CA GLY A 32 -1.66 8.73 10.64
C GLY A 32 -0.72 9.40 11.65
N SER A 33 -0.06 8.67 12.55
CA SER A 33 0.84 9.26 13.55
C SER A 33 2.01 10.02 12.92
N THR A 34 2.65 9.44 11.89
CA THR A 34 3.81 10.05 11.22
C THR A 34 3.42 11.31 10.45
N LEU A 35 2.25 11.31 9.80
CA LEU A 35 1.70 12.50 9.14
C LEU A 35 1.48 13.63 10.16
N ARG A 36 0.83 13.33 11.29
CA ARG A 36 0.57 14.33 12.35
C ARG A 36 1.86 14.88 12.96
N ALA A 37 2.87 14.04 13.17
CA ALA A 37 4.17 14.46 13.67
C ALA A 37 4.90 15.45 12.73
N ASN A 38 4.55 15.44 11.43
CA ASN A 38 5.09 16.36 10.42
C ASN A 38 4.08 17.46 10.01
N HIS A 39 3.05 17.71 10.83
CA HIS A 39 2.01 18.71 10.56
C HIS A 39 1.21 18.48 9.27
N LEU A 40 1.11 17.22 8.83
CA LEU A 40 0.36 16.82 7.64
C LEU A 40 -1.00 16.21 8.02
N LYS A 41 -1.90 16.20 7.03
CA LYS A 41 -3.21 15.56 7.12
C LYS A 41 -3.54 14.84 5.82
N VAL A 42 -4.36 13.80 5.91
CA VAL A 42 -4.98 13.18 4.73
C VAL A 42 -6.04 14.13 4.17
N LEU A 43 -6.07 14.31 2.85
CA LEU A 43 -7.10 15.11 2.17
C LEU A 43 -8.45 14.40 2.26
N ALA A 44 -9.56 15.15 2.20
CA ALA A 44 -10.91 14.59 2.38
C ALA A 44 -11.24 13.50 1.35
N ASP A 45 -10.73 13.65 0.13
CA ASP A 45 -10.79 12.74 -1.01
C ASP A 45 -9.42 12.09 -1.30
N GLY A 46 -8.46 12.20 -0.38
CA GLY A 46 -7.07 11.77 -0.57
C GLY A 46 -6.82 10.27 -0.39
N VAL A 47 -7.85 9.47 -0.13
CA VAL A 47 -7.72 8.01 -0.01
C VAL A 47 -7.72 7.41 -1.41
N VAL A 48 -6.54 7.01 -1.89
CA VAL A 48 -6.38 6.35 -3.18
C VAL A 48 -6.83 4.89 -3.12
N LEU A 49 -6.39 4.15 -2.12
CA LEU A 49 -6.68 2.72 -1.94
C LEU A 49 -6.66 2.34 -0.45
N ARG A 50 -7.62 1.53 -0.02
CA ARG A 50 -7.53 0.82 1.26
C ARG A 50 -6.78 -0.49 1.03
N SER A 51 -5.62 -0.64 1.67
CA SER A 51 -4.76 -1.80 1.52
C SER A 51 -4.92 -2.77 2.68
N GLN A 52 -4.62 -4.04 2.39
CA GLN A 52 -4.52 -5.13 3.37
C GLN A 52 -3.54 -6.18 2.82
N ALA A 53 -3.13 -7.13 3.67
CA ALA A 53 -2.37 -8.27 3.21
C ALA A 53 -3.24 -9.15 2.29
N CYS A 54 -2.67 -9.60 1.17
CA CYS A 54 -3.36 -10.42 0.18
C CYS A 54 -2.53 -11.67 -0.15
N LEU A 55 -3.15 -12.85 -0.10
CA LEU A 55 -2.57 -14.06 -0.68
C LEU A 55 -2.74 -14.00 -2.20
N VAL A 56 -1.64 -14.07 -2.95
CA VAL A 56 -1.65 -14.03 -4.42
C VAL A 56 -0.93 -15.24 -5.01
N ALA A 57 -1.47 -15.78 -6.09
CA ALA A 57 -0.88 -16.90 -6.83
C ALA A 57 -0.70 -16.55 -8.31
N SER A 58 0.38 -17.05 -8.93
CA SER A 58 0.63 -16.86 -10.36
C SER A 58 -0.44 -17.58 -11.20
N ARG A 59 -0.87 -16.94 -12.29
CA ARG A 59 -1.81 -17.51 -13.27
C ARG A 59 -1.17 -18.48 -14.27
N LYS A 60 0.15 -18.69 -14.20
CA LYS A 60 0.85 -19.64 -15.06
C LYS A 60 0.43 -21.07 -14.71
N LYS A 61 0.37 -21.96 -15.71
CA LYS A 61 0.17 -23.39 -15.47
C LYS A 61 1.25 -23.94 -14.54
N ARG A 62 0.85 -24.79 -13.61
CA ARG A 62 1.75 -25.49 -12.68
C ARG A 62 1.49 -26.99 -12.74
N THR A 63 2.28 -27.75 -12.00
CA THR A 63 2.01 -29.18 -11.85
C THR A 63 0.72 -29.38 -11.06
N ALA A 64 0.07 -30.54 -11.21
CA ALA A 64 -1.13 -30.87 -10.45
C ALA A 64 -0.88 -30.87 -8.93
N ALA A 65 0.32 -31.24 -8.50
CA ALA A 65 0.74 -31.20 -7.09
C ALA A 65 0.79 -29.76 -6.56
N ASP A 66 1.38 -28.83 -7.31
CA ASP A 66 1.42 -27.41 -6.93
C ASP A 66 0.02 -26.81 -6.85
N GLU A 67 -0.86 -27.15 -7.80
CA GLU A 67 -2.24 -26.67 -7.79
C GLU A 67 -3.02 -27.20 -6.59
N ALA A 68 -2.81 -28.46 -6.21
CA ALA A 68 -3.41 -29.03 -5.01
C ALA A 68 -2.91 -28.33 -3.74
N LEU A 69 -1.60 -28.07 -3.65
CA LEU A 69 -1.02 -27.34 -2.52
C LEU A 69 -1.54 -25.89 -2.44
N LEU A 70 -1.65 -25.18 -3.56
CA LEU A 70 -2.22 -23.83 -3.61
C LEU A 70 -3.67 -23.81 -3.10
N ARG A 71 -4.48 -24.81 -3.48
CA ARG A 71 -5.85 -24.95 -2.98
C ARG A 71 -5.90 -25.18 -1.46
N ASP A 72 -5.02 -26.03 -0.94
CA ASP A 72 -4.91 -26.30 0.50
C ASP A 72 -4.50 -25.04 1.29
N ILE A 73 -3.47 -24.31 0.83
CA ILE A 73 -3.05 -23.04 1.44
C ILE A 73 -4.21 -22.03 1.42
N GLY A 74 -4.90 -21.90 0.29
CA GLY A 74 -6.06 -21.01 0.17
C GLY A 74 -7.15 -21.34 1.19
N ALA A 75 -7.52 -22.62 1.31
CA ALA A 75 -8.53 -23.08 2.27
C ALA A 75 -8.13 -22.78 3.72
N LYS A 76 -6.87 -23.01 4.08
CA LYS A 76 -6.34 -22.72 5.43
C LYS A 76 -6.34 -21.22 5.74
N MET A 77 -5.95 -20.38 4.78
CA MET A 77 -5.97 -18.93 4.97
C MET A 77 -7.39 -18.39 5.10
N SER A 78 -8.37 -18.92 4.36
CA SER A 78 -9.78 -18.52 4.47
C SER A 78 -10.45 -18.94 5.79
N ALA A 79 -9.89 -19.92 6.50
CA ALA A 79 -10.38 -20.35 7.81
C ALA A 79 -9.85 -19.48 8.98
N LEU A 80 -8.89 -18.58 8.73
CA LEU A 80 -8.40 -17.66 9.73
C LEU A 80 -9.46 -16.58 10.02
N PRO A 81 -9.63 -16.16 11.29
CA PRO A 81 -10.50 -15.04 11.60
C PRO A 81 -10.03 -13.77 10.88
N PRO A 82 -10.95 -12.85 10.54
CA PRO A 82 -10.58 -11.58 9.94
C PRO A 82 -9.65 -10.80 10.90
N PRO A 83 -8.66 -10.07 10.35
CA PRO A 83 -7.78 -9.21 11.13
C PRO A 83 -8.53 -8.03 11.76
#